data_AF-A0A2H0UER4-F1
#
_entry.id   AF-A0A2H0UER4-F1
#
_cell.length_a   1.000
_cell.length_b   1.000
_cell.length_c   1.000
_cell.angle_alpha   90.00
_cell.angle_beta   90.00
_cell.angle_gamma   90.00
#
_symmetry.space_group_name_H-M   'P 1'
#
loop_
_entity.id
_entity.type
_entity.pdbx_description
1 polymer ?
#
loop_
_entity_poly.entity_id
_entity_poly.type
_entity_poly.pdbx_seq_one_letter_code
_entity_poly.pdbx_strand_id
1 'polypeptide(L)'
;MSTEINIQPILDWLRERQESYPVTVTEAGVKDCVGWHVDAESGNIVHDTGKFFSIVGVVVTGAADREVASWSQPMLKQEEVGVSGVIKQTKDGVTRYLFYAKFEPGNVNTVQISPALQASEGNLSLAHKGKRPRLIEYFDGTKGNVLESVTGVEDGGRFYRKVNRSMIVEVDESEEVPITEDYIWLTLPQIKALLRVDVTMNSLARNVCALL
;
A
#
# COMPACT_ATOMS: atom_id res chain seq x y z
N MET A 1 3.79 -35.13 3.17
CA MET A 1 5.07 -34.46 3.50
C MET A 1 5.06 -33.13 2.77
N SER A 2 4.99 -32.02 3.49
CA SER A 2 5.00 -30.68 2.86
C SER A 2 6.38 -30.45 2.31
N THR A 3 6.54 -30.41 0.99
CA THR A 3 7.73 -29.86 0.34
C THR A 3 7.87 -28.43 0.83
N GLU A 4 8.98 -28.11 1.47
CA GLU A 4 9.25 -26.75 1.94
C GLU A 4 9.32 -25.83 0.72
N ILE A 5 8.46 -24.81 0.67
CA ILE A 5 8.44 -23.86 -0.44
C ILE A 5 9.70 -23.02 -0.36
N ASN A 6 10.59 -23.17 -1.34
CA ASN A 6 11.81 -22.38 -1.37
C ASN A 6 11.50 -20.91 -1.72
N ILE A 7 11.64 -20.04 -0.73
CA ILE A 7 11.51 -18.58 -0.87
C ILE A 7 12.84 -17.84 -0.88
N GLN A 8 13.98 -18.53 -0.71
CA GLN A 8 15.29 -17.88 -0.63
C GLN A 8 15.59 -17.00 -1.86
N PRO A 9 15.30 -17.43 -3.11
CA PRO A 9 15.51 -16.56 -4.28
C PRO A 9 14.70 -15.26 -4.25
N ILE A 10 13.52 -15.28 -3.61
CA ILE A 10 12.67 -14.08 -3.48
C ILE A 10 13.25 -13.12 -2.44
N LEU A 11 13.80 -13.66 -1.35
CA LEU A 11 14.45 -12.86 -0.31
C LEU A 11 15.77 -12.25 -0.83
N ASP A 12 16.52 -12.99 -1.63
CA ASP A 12 17.74 -12.50 -2.27
C ASP A 12 17.41 -11.39 -3.28
N TRP A 13 16.38 -11.57 -4.10
CA TRP A 13 15.86 -10.52 -4.99
C TRP A 13 15.43 -9.27 -4.21
N LEU A 14 14.68 -9.42 -3.11
CA LEU A 14 14.25 -8.27 -2.31
C LEU A 14 15.45 -7.51 -1.71
N ARG A 15 16.47 -8.25 -1.25
CA ARG A 15 17.72 -7.64 -0.75
C ARG A 15 18.45 -6.87 -1.84
N GLU A 16 18.53 -7.42 -3.04
CA GLU A 16 19.11 -6.72 -4.19
C GLU A 16 18.35 -5.41 -4.48
N ARG A 17 17.01 -5.41 -4.38
CA ARG A 17 16.19 -4.19 -4.49
C ARG A 17 16.44 -3.21 -3.34
N GLN A 18 16.64 -3.68 -2.12
CA GLN A 18 16.97 -2.81 -0.98
C GLN A 18 18.33 -2.13 -1.17
N GLU A 19 19.32 -2.87 -1.66
CA GLU A 19 20.68 -2.36 -1.91
C GLU A 19 20.73 -1.41 -3.13
N SER A 20 19.86 -1.62 -4.13
CA SER A 20 19.83 -0.81 -5.35
C SER A 20 19.06 0.52 -5.21
N TYR A 21 18.42 0.80 -4.07
CA TYR A 21 17.72 2.07 -3.81
C TYR A 21 18.58 3.00 -2.94
N PRO A 22 19.34 3.94 -3.52
CA PRO A 22 20.28 4.79 -2.78
C PRO A 22 19.56 5.97 -2.08
N VAL A 23 18.73 5.66 -1.10
CA VAL A 23 17.99 6.66 -0.32
C VAL A 23 18.41 6.62 1.14
N THR A 24 18.69 7.79 1.71
CA THR A 24 18.84 7.97 3.16
C THR A 24 17.57 8.63 3.69
N VAL A 25 17.00 8.05 4.74
CA VAL A 25 15.85 8.62 5.46
C VAL A 25 16.35 9.14 6.80
N THR A 26 16.07 10.39 7.11
CA THR A 26 16.40 11.03 8.39
C THR A 26 15.15 11.61 9.01
N GLU A 27 15.05 11.54 10.33
CA GLU A 27 13.99 12.24 11.06
C GLU A 27 14.17 13.76 10.95
N ALA A 28 13.05 14.49 10.90
CA ALA A 28 13.02 15.95 10.87
C ALA A 28 11.89 16.45 11.78
N GLY A 29 12.07 17.62 12.37
CA GLY A 29 10.99 18.30 13.07
C GLY A 29 9.91 18.73 12.07
N VAL A 30 8.64 18.77 12.50
CA VAL A 30 7.53 19.20 11.63
C VAL A 30 7.76 20.59 11.02
N LYS A 31 8.45 21.48 11.73
CA LYS A 31 8.78 22.84 11.27
C LYS A 31 9.88 22.88 10.21
N ASP A 32 10.66 21.80 10.09
CA ASP A 32 11.75 21.66 9.12
C ASP A 32 11.28 20.95 7.84
N CYS A 33 10.06 20.39 7.85
CA CYS A 33 9.45 19.75 6.69
C CYS A 33 9.02 20.80 5.66
N VAL A 34 9.77 20.90 4.56
CA VAL A 34 9.44 21.80 3.44
C VAL A 34 8.04 21.51 2.91
N GLY A 35 7.23 22.57 2.77
CA GLY A 35 5.85 22.49 2.27
C GLY A 35 4.81 22.07 3.31
N TRP A 36 5.22 21.81 4.56
CA TRP A 36 4.32 21.49 5.67
C TRP A 36 4.33 22.60 6.72
N HIS A 37 3.18 22.90 7.28
CA HIS A 37 3.04 23.89 8.35
C HIS A 37 1.92 23.53 9.33
N VAL A 38 1.92 24.19 10.48
CA VAL A 38 0.80 24.17 11.42
C VAL A 38 -0.16 25.29 11.02
N ASP A 39 -1.37 24.94 10.64
CA ASP A 39 -2.43 25.90 10.32
C ASP A 39 -2.80 26.70 11.57
N ALA A 40 -2.82 28.03 11.45
CA ALA A 40 -2.95 28.93 12.60
C ALA A 40 -4.37 28.94 13.19
N GLU A 41 -5.39 28.66 12.38
CA GLU A 41 -6.78 28.65 12.82
C GLU A 41 -7.17 27.33 13.47
N SER A 42 -6.86 26.21 12.82
CA SER A 42 -7.25 24.87 13.28
C SER A 42 -6.21 24.18 14.16
N GLY A 43 -4.94 24.59 14.10
CA GLY A 43 -3.83 23.89 14.75
C GLY A 43 -3.41 22.58 14.07
N ASN A 44 -4.00 22.24 12.91
CA ASN A 44 -3.68 21.02 12.18
C ASN A 44 -2.32 21.13 11.46
N ILE A 45 -1.66 20.00 11.25
CA ILE A 45 -0.47 19.94 10.38
C ILE A 45 -0.92 19.62 8.97
N VAL A 46 -0.64 20.51 8.02
CA VAL A 46 -1.13 20.42 6.63
C VAL A 46 0.00 20.72 5.64
N HIS A 47 -0.16 20.24 4.40
CA HIS A 47 0.72 20.58 3.29
C HIS A 47 0.19 21.80 2.52
N ASP A 48 1.06 22.68 2.04
CA ASP A 48 0.71 23.95 1.36
C ASP A 48 -0.20 23.76 0.14
N THR A 49 -0.14 22.59 -0.50
CA THR A 49 -0.95 22.27 -1.69
C THR A 49 -2.32 21.68 -1.36
N GLY A 50 -2.61 21.40 -0.09
CA GLY A 50 -3.81 20.65 0.33
C GLY A 50 -3.83 19.17 -0.07
N LYS A 51 -2.72 18.63 -0.61
CA LYS A 51 -2.57 17.22 -1.00
C LYS A 51 -1.99 16.37 0.13
N PHE A 52 -1.85 15.07 -0.13
CA PHE A 52 -1.32 14.05 0.78
C PHE A 52 -2.27 13.78 1.95
N PHE A 53 -1.95 14.27 3.14
CA PHE A 53 -2.71 14.04 4.36
C PHE A 53 -2.58 15.25 5.28
N SER A 54 -3.34 15.24 6.37
CA SER A 54 -3.23 16.19 7.47
C SER A 54 -3.14 15.44 8.79
N ILE A 55 -2.51 16.05 9.80
CA ILE A 55 -2.61 15.57 11.18
C ILE A 55 -3.63 16.46 11.88
N VAL A 56 -4.72 15.84 12.36
CA VAL A 56 -5.85 16.52 12.99
C VAL A 56 -6.00 16.12 14.45
N GLY A 57 -6.48 17.03 15.28
CA GLY A 57 -6.93 16.70 16.64
C GLY A 57 -8.34 16.13 16.62
N VAL A 58 -8.58 15.05 17.38
CA VAL A 58 -9.93 14.53 17.62
C VAL A 58 -10.21 14.42 19.11
N VAL A 59 -11.49 14.54 19.47
CA VAL A 59 -12.01 14.21 20.80
C VAL A 59 -12.92 13.00 20.64
N VAL A 60 -12.58 11.91 21.33
CA VAL A 60 -13.40 10.71 21.37
C VAL A 60 -14.25 10.76 22.64
N THR A 61 -15.54 10.56 22.49
CA THR A 61 -16.52 10.51 23.60
C THR A 61 -17.40 9.27 23.45
N GLY A 62 -18.12 8.90 24.52
CA GLY A 62 -19.09 7.80 24.47
C GLY A 62 -18.46 6.40 24.50
N ALA A 63 -17.18 6.26 24.83
CA ALA A 63 -16.52 4.97 25.02
C ALA A 63 -16.80 4.40 26.43
N ALA A 64 -18.06 4.38 26.85
CA ALA A 64 -18.47 4.07 28.24
C ALA A 64 -18.05 2.67 28.71
N ASP A 65 -17.89 1.73 27.76
CA ASP A 65 -17.45 0.36 28.05
C ASP A 65 -15.92 0.19 28.11
N ARG A 66 -15.15 1.30 28.04
CA ARG A 66 -13.69 1.30 28.18
C ARG A 66 -13.25 1.90 29.51
N GLU A 67 -12.02 1.58 29.92
CA GLU A 67 -11.37 2.14 31.11
C GLU A 67 -11.31 3.67 31.08
N VAL A 68 -11.06 4.25 29.90
CA VAL A 68 -11.10 5.69 29.65
C VAL A 68 -12.25 6.00 28.69
N ALA A 69 -13.30 6.66 29.20
CA ALA A 69 -14.54 6.92 28.47
C ALA A 69 -14.46 8.10 27.47
N SER A 70 -13.44 8.94 27.59
CA SER A 70 -13.21 10.10 26.73
C SER A 70 -11.73 10.48 26.73
N TRP A 71 -11.21 10.85 25.56
CA TRP A 71 -9.82 11.32 25.41
C TRP A 71 -9.67 12.19 24.16
N SER A 72 -8.50 12.81 24.02
CA SER A 72 -8.11 13.51 22.80
C SER A 72 -6.81 12.93 22.26
N GLN A 73 -6.68 12.89 20.93
CA GLN A 73 -5.47 12.39 20.27
C GLN A 73 -5.29 13.02 18.88
N PRO A 74 -4.05 13.06 18.36
CA PRO A 74 -3.84 13.29 16.95
C PRO A 74 -4.27 12.07 16.12
N MET A 75 -4.74 12.32 14.90
CA MET A 75 -5.01 11.30 13.89
C MET A 75 -4.57 11.78 12.52
N LEU A 76 -4.14 10.86 11.67
CA LEU A 76 -3.87 11.11 10.26
C LEU A 76 -5.19 11.11 9.48
N LYS A 77 -5.50 12.22 8.81
CA LYS A 77 -6.67 12.37 7.96
C LYS A 77 -6.25 12.54 6.50
N GLN A 78 -6.76 11.66 5.65
CA GLN A 78 -6.64 11.73 4.19
C GLN A 78 -7.99 11.36 3.60
N GLU A 79 -8.62 12.30 2.90
CA GLU A 79 -9.99 12.15 2.38
C GLU A 79 -10.07 11.16 1.21
N GLU A 80 -8.98 11.03 0.46
CA GLU A 80 -8.97 10.22 -0.75
C GLU A 80 -8.91 8.73 -0.44
N VAL A 81 -9.78 7.94 -1.08
CA VAL A 81 -9.73 6.48 -1.02
C VAL A 81 -8.45 6.02 -1.73
N GLY A 82 -7.64 5.22 -1.03
CA GLY A 82 -6.48 4.59 -1.65
C GLY A 82 -6.90 3.32 -2.36
N VAL A 83 -6.21 2.97 -3.44
CA VAL A 83 -6.42 1.72 -4.15
C VAL A 83 -5.12 0.95 -4.17
N SER A 84 -5.20 -0.31 -3.75
CA SER A 84 -4.09 -1.24 -3.76
C SER A 84 -4.52 -2.54 -4.40
N GLY A 85 -3.71 -3.10 -5.30
CA GLY A 85 -4.11 -4.34 -5.94
C GLY A 85 -2.99 -5.13 -6.57
N VAL A 86 -3.30 -6.39 -6.82
CA VAL A 86 -2.41 -7.36 -7.47
C VAL A 86 -3.07 -7.86 -8.75
N ILE A 87 -2.22 -8.17 -9.74
CA ILE A 87 -2.67 -8.83 -10.97
C ILE A 87 -2.50 -10.33 -10.77
N LYS A 88 -3.53 -11.12 -11.04
CA LYS A 88 -3.52 -12.57 -11.10
C LYS A 88 -3.35 -13.01 -12.54
N GLN A 89 -2.43 -13.93 -12.79
CA GLN A 89 -2.28 -14.55 -14.10
C GLN A 89 -1.96 -16.04 -13.94
N THR A 90 -2.60 -16.87 -14.76
CA THR A 90 -2.28 -18.30 -14.85
C THR A 90 -1.54 -18.54 -16.16
N LYS A 91 -0.29 -18.99 -16.07
CA LYS A 91 0.53 -19.41 -17.22
C LYS A 91 0.95 -20.86 -17.03
N ASP A 92 0.76 -21.70 -18.04
CA ASP A 92 1.07 -23.14 -18.05
C ASP A 92 0.45 -23.89 -16.84
N GLY A 93 -0.79 -23.54 -16.49
CA GLY A 93 -1.50 -24.12 -15.34
C GLY A 93 -1.03 -23.66 -13.96
N VAL A 94 -0.10 -22.70 -13.88
CA VAL A 94 0.41 -22.15 -12.61
C VAL A 94 -0.09 -20.73 -12.39
N THR A 95 -0.97 -20.55 -11.41
CA THR A 95 -1.45 -19.23 -10.97
C THR A 95 -0.37 -18.49 -10.19
N ARG A 96 -0.11 -17.24 -10.59
CA ARG A 96 0.78 -16.30 -9.90
C ARG A 96 0.09 -14.96 -9.72
N TYR A 97 0.58 -14.20 -8.76
CA TYR A 97 0.12 -12.87 -8.40
C TYR A 97 1.29 -11.90 -8.48
N LEU A 98 1.09 -10.77 -9.12
CA LEU A 98 2.11 -9.75 -9.31
C LEU A 98 2.20 -8.86 -8.07
N PHE A 99 3.40 -8.69 -7.56
CA PHE A 99 3.75 -7.76 -6.49
C PHE A 99 4.87 -6.83 -6.94
N TYR A 100 5.16 -5.81 -6.14
CA TYR A 100 6.14 -4.77 -6.41
C TYR A 100 7.04 -4.51 -5.20
N ALA A 101 8.35 -4.44 -5.40
CA ALA A 101 9.30 -3.95 -4.41
C ALA A 101 9.18 -2.44 -4.30
N LYS A 102 8.57 -1.97 -3.20
CA LYS A 102 8.27 -0.55 -3.00
C LYS A 102 9.11 0.06 -1.90
N PHE A 103 9.85 1.10 -2.26
CA PHE A 103 10.40 2.04 -1.29
C PHE A 103 9.28 2.86 -0.65
N GLU A 104 9.23 2.89 0.69
CA GLU A 104 8.46 3.87 1.46
C GLU A 104 9.34 4.39 2.60
N PRO A 105 9.36 5.70 2.88
CA PRO A 105 10.28 6.27 3.87
C PRO A 105 10.05 5.76 5.29
N GLY A 106 8.85 5.27 5.61
CA GLY A 106 8.52 4.68 6.91
C GLY A 106 8.78 3.17 7.01
N ASN A 107 9.22 2.50 5.95
CA ASN A 107 9.50 1.07 5.99
C ASN A 107 10.79 0.79 6.76
N VAL A 108 10.73 -0.17 7.69
CA VAL A 108 11.95 -0.83 8.16
C VAL A 108 12.59 -1.53 6.96
N ASN A 109 13.90 -1.33 6.79
CA ASN A 109 14.69 -1.75 5.62
C ASN A 109 14.28 -1.12 4.27
N THR A 110 13.65 0.07 4.31
CA THR A 110 13.31 0.96 3.16
C THR A 110 12.39 0.38 2.08
N VAL A 111 12.71 -0.77 1.51
CA VAL A 111 11.96 -1.46 0.45
C VAL A 111 11.32 -2.74 1.01
N GLN A 112 10.03 -2.90 0.76
CA GLN A 112 9.26 -4.10 1.10
C GLN A 112 8.40 -4.55 -0.08
N ILE A 113 7.94 -5.80 -0.06
CA ILE A 113 7.00 -6.31 -1.06
C ILE A 113 5.63 -5.69 -0.80
N SER A 114 5.08 -5.12 -1.85
CA SER A 114 3.89 -4.28 -1.89
C SER A 114 2.95 -4.78 -2.99
N PRO A 115 1.64 -4.45 -2.98
CA PRO A 115 0.77 -4.71 -4.13
C PRO A 115 1.34 -4.14 -5.43
N ALA A 116 1.03 -4.75 -6.58
CA ALA A 116 1.52 -4.32 -7.90
C ALA A 116 1.17 -2.85 -8.22
N LEU A 117 0.00 -2.40 -7.79
CA LEU A 117 -0.39 -0.99 -7.81
C LEU A 117 -0.70 -0.53 -6.39
N GLN A 118 -0.20 0.66 -6.07
CA GLN A 118 -0.73 1.49 -4.99
C GLN A 118 -0.93 2.90 -5.53
N ALA A 119 -2.18 3.35 -5.54
CA ALA A 119 -2.57 4.65 -6.05
C ALA A 119 -3.72 5.21 -5.19
N SER A 120 -4.22 6.37 -5.58
CA SER A 120 -5.39 6.99 -4.99
C SER A 120 -6.50 7.08 -6.04
N GLU A 121 -7.77 7.12 -5.65
CA GLU A 121 -8.89 7.11 -6.62
C GLU A 121 -8.89 8.31 -7.58
N GLY A 122 -8.47 9.49 -7.13
CA GLY A 122 -8.26 10.67 -7.97
C GLY A 122 -7.15 10.46 -9.01
N ASN A 123 -6.14 9.65 -8.70
CA ASN A 123 -5.14 9.24 -9.68
C ASN A 123 -5.67 8.17 -10.65
N LEU A 124 -6.57 7.26 -10.22
CA LEU A 124 -7.23 6.30 -11.11
C LEU A 124 -8.15 6.98 -12.13
N SER A 125 -8.94 7.96 -11.69
CA SER A 125 -9.90 8.70 -12.53
C SER A 125 -9.27 9.71 -13.48
N LEU A 126 -7.93 9.79 -13.54
CA LEU A 126 -7.16 10.75 -14.35
C LEU A 126 -7.54 12.22 -14.11
N ALA A 127 -8.12 12.52 -12.95
CA ALA A 127 -8.49 13.88 -12.57
C ALA A 127 -7.26 14.81 -12.44
N HIS A 128 -6.05 14.24 -12.43
CA HIS A 128 -4.78 14.95 -12.38
C HIS A 128 -3.95 14.75 -13.65
N LYS A 129 -3.42 15.83 -14.22
CA LYS A 129 -2.50 15.86 -15.38
C LYS A 129 -1.09 15.28 -15.08
N GLY A 130 -0.96 14.45 -14.05
CA GLY A 130 0.30 13.85 -13.63
C GLY A 130 0.68 12.63 -14.48
N LYS A 131 1.90 12.11 -14.25
CA LYS A 131 2.33 10.84 -14.85
C LYS A 131 1.45 9.71 -14.29
N ARG A 132 0.76 9.00 -15.19
CA ARG A 132 -0.08 7.86 -14.82
C ARG A 132 0.78 6.79 -14.10
N PRO A 133 0.36 6.28 -12.94
CA PRO A 133 1.00 5.13 -12.31
C PRO A 133 1.08 3.95 -13.30
N ARG A 134 2.17 3.18 -13.22
CA ARG A 134 2.31 1.97 -14.03
C ARG A 134 1.23 0.97 -13.64
N LEU A 135 0.69 0.25 -14.63
CA LEU A 135 -0.37 -0.75 -14.46
C LEU A 135 -1.74 -0.19 -14.07
N ILE A 136 -1.94 1.13 -14.09
CA ILE A 136 -3.21 1.77 -13.75
C ILE A 136 -4.40 1.21 -14.55
N GLU A 137 -4.15 0.87 -15.82
CA GLU A 137 -5.16 0.39 -16.76
C GLU A 137 -5.79 -0.94 -16.34
N TYR A 138 -5.11 -1.72 -15.49
CA TYR A 138 -5.66 -2.97 -14.95
C TYR A 138 -6.61 -2.70 -13.78
N PHE A 139 -6.50 -1.55 -13.11
CA PHE A 139 -7.25 -1.22 -11.89
C PHE A 139 -8.28 -0.10 -12.08
N ASP A 140 -8.30 0.55 -13.25
CA ASP A 140 -9.34 1.51 -13.66
C ASP A 140 -10.48 0.87 -14.49
N GLY A 141 -10.41 -0.46 -14.70
CA GLY A 141 -11.41 -1.24 -15.46
C GLY A 141 -11.17 -1.27 -16.97
N THR A 142 -10.08 -0.66 -17.47
CA THR A 142 -9.74 -0.69 -18.90
C THR A 142 -9.23 -2.05 -19.37
N LYS A 143 -8.47 -2.76 -18.52
CA LYS A 143 -7.87 -4.06 -18.80
C LYS A 143 -8.11 -5.08 -17.69
N GLY A 144 -8.18 -6.35 -18.07
CA GLY A 144 -8.38 -7.46 -17.15
C GLY A 144 -9.79 -7.52 -16.56
N ASN A 145 -10.03 -8.56 -15.77
CA ASN A 145 -11.30 -8.83 -15.11
C ASN A 145 -11.13 -8.67 -13.60
N VAL A 146 -11.88 -7.75 -12.98
CA VAL A 146 -11.88 -7.61 -11.52
C VAL A 146 -12.53 -8.84 -10.90
N LEU A 147 -11.76 -9.63 -10.15
CA LEU A 147 -12.26 -10.78 -9.41
C LEU A 147 -12.78 -10.36 -8.03
N GLU A 148 -12.01 -9.51 -7.35
CA GLU A 148 -12.33 -9.03 -6.01
C GLU A 148 -12.04 -7.53 -5.92
N SER A 149 -12.91 -6.82 -5.22
CA SER A 149 -12.77 -5.38 -4.95
C SER A 149 -13.45 -5.03 -3.64
N VAL A 150 -12.67 -4.95 -2.56
CA VAL A 150 -13.18 -4.77 -1.20
C VAL A 150 -12.64 -3.48 -0.61
N THR A 151 -13.53 -2.61 -0.12
CA THR A 151 -13.16 -1.40 0.62
C THR A 151 -13.10 -1.72 2.12
N GLY A 152 -11.93 -1.50 2.73
CA GLY A 152 -11.69 -1.68 4.15
C GLY A 152 -11.24 -0.38 4.82
N VAL A 153 -11.39 -0.33 6.15
CA VAL A 153 -10.85 0.76 6.97
C VAL A 153 -9.40 0.47 7.34
N GLU A 154 -8.59 1.53 7.45
CA GLU A 154 -7.25 1.46 8.05
C GLU A 154 -7.32 1.45 9.59
N ASP A 155 -6.16 1.42 10.26
CA ASP A 155 -6.05 1.43 11.72
C ASP A 155 -6.80 2.61 12.36
N GLY A 156 -7.96 2.33 12.95
CA GLY A 156 -8.83 3.32 13.58
C GLY A 156 -8.23 3.98 14.83
N GLY A 157 -7.09 3.50 15.35
CA GLY A 157 -6.33 4.15 16.41
C GLY A 157 -5.39 5.25 15.92
N ARG A 158 -5.14 5.34 14.61
CA ARG A 158 -4.19 6.28 14.00
C ARG A 158 -4.77 7.06 12.82
N PHE A 159 -5.66 6.46 12.05
CA PHE A 159 -6.26 7.05 10.87
C PHE A 159 -7.70 7.50 11.12
N TYR A 160 -8.00 8.75 10.80
CA TYR A 160 -9.35 9.29 10.89
C TYR A 160 -10.18 8.84 9.68
N ARG A 161 -11.00 7.80 9.87
CA ARG A 161 -11.97 7.27 8.88
C ARG A 161 -11.36 6.96 7.50
N LYS A 162 -10.06 6.69 7.46
CA LYS A 162 -9.37 6.33 6.22
C LYS A 162 -9.84 4.98 5.73
N VAL A 163 -10.14 4.91 4.44
CA VAL A 163 -10.45 3.65 3.75
C VAL A 163 -9.51 3.42 2.58
N ASN A 164 -9.26 2.16 2.29
CA ASN A 164 -8.52 1.70 1.12
C ASN A 164 -9.30 0.58 0.43
N ARG A 165 -9.26 0.54 -0.91
CA ARG A 165 -9.87 -0.49 -1.74
C ARG A 165 -8.80 -1.48 -2.19
N SER A 166 -8.91 -2.71 -1.74
CA SER A 166 -8.06 -3.83 -2.13
C SER A 166 -8.66 -4.54 -3.34
N MET A 167 -7.86 -4.80 -4.37
CA MET A 167 -8.33 -5.38 -5.64
C MET A 167 -7.50 -6.57 -6.09
N ILE A 168 -8.16 -7.57 -6.68
CA ILE A 168 -7.54 -8.64 -7.47
C ILE A 168 -8.08 -8.55 -8.88
N VAL A 169 -7.18 -8.41 -9.85
CA VAL A 169 -7.52 -8.32 -11.27
C VAL A 169 -6.91 -9.50 -12.00
N GLU A 170 -7.72 -10.29 -12.69
CA GLU A 170 -7.25 -11.39 -13.52
C GLU A 170 -7.00 -10.94 -14.96
N VAL A 171 -5.91 -11.42 -15.54
CA VAL A 171 -5.59 -11.23 -16.96
C VAL A 171 -5.42 -12.57 -17.64
N ASP A 172 -5.68 -12.60 -18.94
CA ASP A 172 -5.46 -13.78 -19.79
C ASP A 172 -3.99 -14.21 -19.77
N GLU A 173 -3.76 -15.51 -20.03
CA GLU A 173 -2.43 -16.09 -20.16
C GLU A 173 -1.58 -15.38 -21.22
N SER A 174 -2.20 -14.87 -22.29
CA SER A 174 -1.53 -14.16 -23.38
C SER A 174 -1.25 -12.68 -23.08
N GLU A 175 -1.76 -12.12 -21.97
CA GLU A 175 -1.51 -10.71 -21.63
C GLU A 175 -0.07 -10.53 -21.16
N GLU A 176 0.67 -9.68 -21.88
CA GLU A 176 2.03 -9.30 -21.52
C GLU A 176 2.01 -8.03 -20.66
N VAL A 177 1.96 -8.24 -19.34
CA VAL A 177 1.94 -7.15 -18.36
C VAL A 177 3.27 -6.38 -18.39
N PRO A 178 3.27 -5.04 -18.56
CA PRO A 178 4.50 -4.26 -18.78
C PRO A 178 5.25 -3.98 -17.45
N ILE A 179 5.88 -5.02 -16.93
CA ILE A 179 6.62 -5.00 -15.65
C ILE A 179 8.07 -4.53 -15.80
N THR A 180 8.69 -4.17 -14.67
CA THR A 180 10.12 -3.85 -14.53
C THR A 180 10.78 -4.87 -13.59
N GLU A 181 12.09 -4.73 -13.35
CA GLU A 181 12.85 -5.58 -12.41
C GLU A 181 12.44 -5.46 -10.93
N ASP A 182 11.64 -4.44 -10.61
CA ASP A 182 11.06 -4.22 -9.28
C ASP A 182 9.77 -5.00 -9.07
N TYR A 183 9.24 -5.66 -10.10
CA TYR A 183 8.05 -6.49 -10.00
C TYR A 183 8.41 -7.97 -9.89
N ILE A 184 7.59 -8.72 -9.17
CA ILE A 184 7.78 -10.16 -8.99
C ILE A 184 6.44 -10.91 -9.03
N TRP A 185 6.42 -12.02 -9.78
CA TRP A 185 5.31 -12.95 -9.80
C TRP A 185 5.48 -14.01 -8.71
N LEU A 186 4.49 -14.12 -7.83
CA LEU A 186 4.52 -15.02 -6.69
C LEU A 186 3.34 -16.01 -6.73
N THR A 187 3.61 -17.28 -6.47
CA THR A 187 2.56 -18.29 -6.27
C THR A 187 1.93 -18.16 -4.87
N LEU A 188 0.69 -18.64 -4.69
CA LEU A 188 0.03 -18.61 -3.39
C LEU A 188 0.85 -19.28 -2.26
N PRO A 189 1.51 -20.44 -2.45
CA PRO A 189 2.38 -21.01 -1.43
C PRO A 189 3.57 -20.13 -1.06
N GLN A 190 4.18 -19.43 -2.04
CA GLN A 190 5.27 -18.48 -1.79
C GLN A 190 4.76 -17.28 -0.98
N ILE A 191 3.60 -16.71 -1.33
CA ILE A 191 2.97 -15.61 -0.58
C ILE A 191 2.73 -16.02 0.87
N LYS A 192 2.15 -17.21 1.11
CA LYS A 192 1.90 -17.73 2.47
C LYS A 192 3.18 -17.92 3.28
N ALA A 193 4.27 -18.30 2.64
CA ALA A 193 5.58 -18.41 3.30
C ALA A 193 6.17 -17.01 3.61
N LEU A 194 6.11 -16.06 2.68
CA LEU A 194 6.58 -14.69 2.87
C LEU A 194 5.81 -13.93 3.95
N LEU A 195 4.52 -14.20 4.14
CA LEU A 195 3.70 -13.63 5.22
C LEU A 195 4.19 -14.03 6.63
N ARG A 196 5.05 -15.04 6.74
CA ARG A 196 5.66 -15.48 8.00
C ARG A 196 7.06 -14.91 8.22
N VAL A 197 7.57 -14.13 7.26
CA VAL A 197 8.87 -13.47 7.35
C VAL A 197 8.66 -12.02 7.75
N ASP A 198 9.30 -11.62 8.84
CA ASP A 198 9.20 -10.26 9.36
C ASP A 198 9.61 -9.24 8.31
N VAL A 199 8.91 -8.09 8.30
CA VAL A 199 9.31 -6.89 7.53
C VAL A 199 9.45 -7.15 6.01
N THR A 200 8.86 -8.22 5.49
CA THR A 200 9.00 -8.60 4.07
C THR A 200 7.82 -8.12 3.23
N MET A 201 6.59 -8.33 3.71
CA MET A 201 5.35 -7.93 3.04
C MET A 201 4.76 -6.71 3.78
N ASN A 202 4.59 -5.58 3.09
CA ASN A 202 4.07 -4.36 3.70
C ASN A 202 2.58 -4.49 4.11
N SER A 203 2.04 -3.53 4.85
CA SER A 203 0.66 -3.60 5.36
C SER A 203 -0.39 -3.75 4.25
N LEU A 204 -0.26 -2.98 3.17
CA LEU A 204 -1.19 -3.03 2.04
C LEU A 204 -1.11 -4.36 1.28
N ALA A 205 0.08 -4.98 1.19
CA ALA A 205 0.23 -6.31 0.62
C ALA A 205 -0.53 -7.33 1.46
N ARG A 206 -0.43 -7.27 2.79
CA ARG A 206 -1.17 -8.16 3.68
C ARG A 206 -2.69 -7.99 3.56
N ASN A 207 -3.17 -6.76 3.39
CA ASN A 207 -4.58 -6.47 3.15
C ASN A 207 -5.09 -7.10 1.86
N VAL A 208 -4.33 -7.00 0.75
CA VAL A 208 -4.70 -7.65 -0.51
C VAL A 208 -4.59 -9.17 -0.40
N CYS A 209 -3.58 -9.69 0.31
CA CYS A 209 -3.41 -11.13 0.52
C CYS A 209 -4.55 -11.77 1.31
N ALA A 210 -5.28 -11.00 2.13
CA ALA A 210 -6.47 -11.49 2.82
C ALA A 210 -7.65 -11.81 1.88
N LEU A 211 -7.56 -11.39 0.62
CA LEU A 211 -8.53 -11.70 -0.44
C LEU A 211 -8.15 -12.94 -1.29
N LEU A 212 -6.97 -13.53 -1.05
CA LEU A 212 -6.41 -14.66 -1.80
C LEU A 212 -6.71 -16.02 -1.15
#